data_AF-A0A835G9M7-F1
#
_entry.id   AF-A0A835G9M7-F1
#
_cell.length_a   1.000
_cell.length_b   1.000
_cell.length_c   1.000
_cell.angle_alpha   90.00
_cell.angle_beta   90.00
_cell.angle_gamma   90.00
#
_symmetry.space_group_name_H-M   'P 1'
#
loop_
_entity.id
_entity.type
_entity.pdbx_description
1 polymer ?
#
loop_
_entity_poly.entity_id
_entity_poly.type
_entity_poly.pdbx_seq_one_letter_code
_entity_poly.pdbx_strand_id
1 'polypeptide(L)'
;MKCEILVIKKAIYFSIDFITIKMTHTKQLKITKLFRKGASKLPEDCEELQEEIQRLEQQLKNKQDELFQLQRNSYRRKASPPKKKAEPFVRPQKIVLSNAVDRLKMDLELMSVLSGIEVQSYVLQDHCCIVYHMQHDTQHQVKHGLRIELKNGVNEVSKSSLPLGFNLEAVMQDFDNIMLPECLGAIRKALVAYYNRLDQFTALKKMLNIEGELFKILDGSHMKISFVAQNDMYEEAEPFDVMLMLDYRVYDIRPRQFSFREIDLPEGAAEVLRQQCAPFKRKPLHKAFKETFIDGVGPYKLVEQREILVSLVQKYHAVLENKQSDASTWKMKEAAWESIQNEFNARSGGIFRSTKTLKVKYEGLKRTVRKKSAACRSELYRTGGGKNTAPPLDNVEEQIKAMITLSADGLESIFDSDFGGRPVEMPKRRQKRFRPNRRDYNNDDTFLPEECSDHTDEGDVE
;
A
#
# COMPACT_ATOMS: atom_id res chain seq x y z
N MET A 1 -30.58 30.24 -19.42
CA MET A 1 -29.97 30.60 -20.72
C MET A 1 -28.82 31.61 -20.66
N LYS A 2 -28.83 32.69 -19.87
CA LYS A 2 -27.65 33.59 -19.76
C LYS A 2 -26.48 33.03 -18.93
N CYS A 3 -26.71 32.05 -18.04
CA CYS A 3 -25.64 31.46 -17.21
C CYS A 3 -24.86 30.33 -17.92
N GLU A 4 -25.47 29.56 -18.81
CA GLU A 4 -24.78 28.44 -19.50
C GLU A 4 -23.82 28.92 -20.60
N ILE A 5 -24.11 30.06 -21.24
CA ILE A 5 -23.21 30.68 -22.23
C ILE A 5 -21.94 31.23 -21.56
N LEU A 6 -22.00 31.61 -20.28
CA LEU A 6 -20.85 32.13 -19.54
C LEU A 6 -19.87 31.00 -19.14
N VAL A 7 -20.38 29.80 -18.88
CA VAL A 7 -19.57 28.62 -18.52
C VAL A 7 -18.82 28.08 -19.74
N ILE A 8 -19.46 28.07 -20.92
CA ILE A 8 -18.82 27.63 -22.17
C ILE A 8 -17.75 28.63 -22.62
N LYS A 9 -17.99 29.94 -22.49
CA LYS A 9 -16.96 30.97 -22.79
C LYS A 9 -15.74 30.90 -21.85
N LYS A 10 -15.93 30.54 -20.57
CA LYS A 10 -14.82 30.35 -19.62
C LYS A 10 -13.98 29.10 -19.91
N ALA A 11 -14.60 28.02 -20.40
CA ALA A 11 -13.91 26.78 -20.75
C ALA A 11 -13.03 26.90 -22.01
N ILE A 12 -13.44 27.74 -22.97
CA ILE A 12 -12.67 27.98 -24.21
C ILE A 12 -11.45 28.88 -23.93
N TYR A 13 -11.59 29.91 -23.08
CA TYR A 13 -10.46 30.78 -22.70
C TYR A 13 -9.37 30.02 -21.92
N PHE A 14 -9.76 29.11 -21.01
CA PHE A 14 -8.81 28.30 -20.24
C PHE A 14 -8.00 27.30 -21.09
N SER A 15 -8.58 26.82 -22.19
CA SER A 15 -7.88 25.89 -23.11
C SER A 15 -6.85 26.61 -24.01
N ILE A 16 -7.06 27.89 -24.31
CA ILE A 16 -6.12 28.69 -25.13
C ILE A 16 -4.89 29.12 -24.30
N ASP A 17 -5.09 29.43 -23.00
CA ASP A 17 -3.98 29.77 -22.11
C ASP A 17 -3.08 28.55 -21.78
N PHE A 18 -3.65 27.34 -21.74
CA PHE A 18 -2.89 26.12 -21.44
C PHE A 18 -1.97 25.67 -22.60
N ILE A 19 -2.30 26.00 -23.85
CA ILE A 19 -1.47 25.68 -25.02
C ILE A 19 -0.27 26.64 -25.15
N THR A 20 -0.37 27.84 -24.56
CA THR A 20 0.65 28.89 -24.69
C THR A 20 1.82 28.72 -23.70
N ILE A 21 1.69 27.88 -22.66
CA ILE A 21 2.65 27.78 -21.55
C ILE A 21 3.76 26.70 -21.77
N LYS A 22 3.78 26.00 -22.91
CA LYS A 22 4.85 25.01 -23.23
C LYS A 22 5.54 25.23 -24.58
N MET A 23 5.95 26.46 -24.90
CA MET A 23 6.90 26.72 -25.99
C MET A 23 8.14 27.46 -25.48
N THR A 24 9.31 26.84 -25.61
CA THR A 24 10.60 27.45 -25.29
C THR A 24 10.93 28.58 -26.27
N HIS A 25 11.48 29.69 -25.77
CA HIS A 25 11.81 30.94 -26.47
C HIS A 25 12.58 30.77 -27.81
N THR A 26 13.36 29.69 -27.95
CA THR A 26 14.07 29.33 -29.18
C THR A 26 13.17 28.83 -30.33
N LYS A 27 11.98 28.28 -30.04
CA LYS A 27 11.01 27.86 -31.07
C LYS A 27 10.20 29.06 -31.59
N GLN A 28 9.88 30.02 -30.73
CA GLN A 28 9.21 31.26 -31.12
C GLN A 28 10.06 32.10 -32.09
N LEU A 29 11.39 32.12 -31.92
CA LEU A 29 12.32 32.82 -32.83
C LEU A 29 12.48 32.14 -34.21
N LYS A 30 12.33 30.82 -34.30
CA LYS A 30 12.34 30.09 -35.58
C LYS A 30 11.05 30.30 -36.36
N ILE A 31 9.90 30.32 -35.66
CA ILE A 31 8.59 30.54 -36.26
C ILE A 31 8.48 31.98 -36.77
N THR A 32 8.93 32.98 -36.00
CA THR A 32 8.95 34.39 -36.46
C THR A 32 9.91 34.64 -37.64
N LYS A 33 11.02 33.87 -37.75
CA LYS A 33 11.88 33.90 -38.94
C LYS A 33 11.26 33.22 -40.17
N LEU A 34 10.44 32.19 -39.98
CA LEU A 34 9.68 31.54 -41.07
C LEU A 34 8.58 32.47 -41.61
N PHE A 35 7.86 33.17 -40.73
CA PHE A 35 6.83 34.13 -41.15
C PHE A 35 7.39 35.36 -41.88
N ARG A 36 8.64 35.78 -41.61
CA ARG A 36 9.29 36.86 -42.38
C ARG A 36 9.83 36.43 -43.75
N LYS A 37 10.06 35.13 -43.98
CA LYS A 37 10.62 34.61 -45.26
C LYS A 37 9.57 34.02 -46.21
N GLY A 38 8.32 33.83 -45.76
CA GLY A 38 7.23 33.29 -46.58
C GLY A 38 6.25 34.31 -47.17
N ALA A 39 6.53 35.62 -47.06
CA ALA A 39 5.62 36.69 -47.51
C ALA A 39 5.68 36.99 -49.03
N SER A 40 6.18 36.05 -49.84
CA SER A 40 6.26 36.23 -51.30
C SER A 40 5.90 34.94 -52.05
N LYS A 41 4.61 34.59 -52.04
CA LYS A 41 3.84 33.93 -53.13
C LYS A 41 2.46 33.54 -52.58
N LEU A 42 1.41 34.16 -53.11
CA LEU A 42 0.02 33.70 -52.95
C LEU A 42 -0.13 32.34 -53.66
N PRO A 43 -0.57 31.26 -52.98
CA PRO A 43 -0.95 30.02 -53.63
C PRO A 43 -2.46 30.00 -53.92
N GLU A 44 -2.83 29.50 -55.09
CA GLU A 44 -4.21 29.35 -55.61
C GLU A 44 -5.12 28.45 -54.73
N ASP A 45 -4.58 27.76 -53.73
CA ASP A 45 -5.32 26.84 -52.84
C ASP A 45 -6.21 27.54 -51.79
N CYS A 46 -6.09 28.86 -51.61
CA CYS A 46 -6.87 29.59 -50.61
C CYS A 46 -8.35 29.72 -51.01
N GLU A 47 -8.66 29.91 -52.30
CA GLU A 47 -10.03 30.06 -52.78
C GLU A 47 -10.80 28.75 -52.70
N GLU A 48 -10.17 27.63 -53.06
CA GLU A 48 -10.78 26.29 -52.96
C GLU A 48 -11.13 25.91 -51.51
N LEU A 49 -10.24 26.24 -50.56
CA LEU A 49 -10.50 26.06 -49.13
C LEU A 49 -11.63 26.97 -48.62
N GLN A 50 -11.75 28.18 -49.18
CA GLN A 50 -12.80 29.13 -48.80
C GLN A 50 -14.17 28.70 -49.31
N GLU A 51 -14.23 28.15 -50.52
CA GLU A 51 -15.44 27.53 -51.09
C GLU A 51 -15.86 26.28 -50.31
N GLU A 52 -14.91 25.45 -49.89
CA GLU A 52 -15.20 24.25 -49.10
C GLU A 52 -15.70 24.60 -47.69
N ILE A 53 -15.13 25.64 -47.06
CA ILE A 53 -15.64 26.17 -45.79
C ILE A 53 -17.07 26.68 -45.95
N GLN A 54 -17.36 27.45 -47.02
CA GLN A 54 -18.73 27.93 -47.28
C GLN A 54 -19.72 26.79 -47.52
N ARG A 55 -19.32 25.73 -48.23
CA ARG A 55 -20.15 24.52 -48.39
C ARG A 55 -20.44 23.85 -47.06
N LEU A 56 -19.43 23.67 -46.22
CA LEU A 56 -19.58 23.02 -44.92
C LEU A 56 -20.46 23.85 -43.99
N GLU A 57 -20.35 25.18 -44.02
CA GLU A 57 -21.25 26.09 -43.29
C GLU A 57 -22.70 25.95 -43.75
N GLN A 58 -22.93 25.87 -45.07
CA GLN A 58 -24.27 25.68 -45.63
C GLN A 58 -24.85 24.29 -45.27
N GLN A 59 -24.03 23.24 -45.29
CA GLN A 59 -24.44 21.90 -44.85
C GLN A 59 -24.78 21.87 -43.36
N LEU A 60 -23.99 22.54 -42.52
CA LEU A 60 -24.22 22.62 -41.09
C LEU A 60 -25.53 23.34 -40.79
N LYS A 61 -25.81 24.44 -41.50
CA LYS A 61 -27.08 25.18 -41.40
C LYS A 61 -28.28 24.31 -41.78
N ASN A 62 -28.21 23.58 -42.89
CA ASN A 62 -29.27 22.68 -43.33
C ASN A 62 -29.54 21.56 -42.29
N LYS A 63 -28.49 21.00 -41.68
CA LYS A 63 -28.62 19.99 -40.63
C LYS A 63 -29.22 20.56 -39.34
N GLN A 64 -28.91 21.81 -39.02
CA GLN A 64 -29.51 22.51 -37.89
C GLN A 64 -31.00 22.73 -38.10
N ASP A 65 -31.41 23.14 -39.31
CA ASP A 65 -32.83 23.31 -39.67
C ASP A 65 -33.59 21.98 -39.64
N GLU A 66 -32.97 20.89 -40.11
CA GLU A 66 -33.51 19.53 -40.04
C GLU A 66 -33.73 19.09 -38.56
N LEU A 67 -32.77 19.39 -37.68
CA LEU A 67 -32.90 19.14 -36.23
C LEU A 67 -34.03 19.95 -35.60
N PHE A 68 -34.18 21.23 -35.97
CA PHE A 68 -35.28 22.07 -35.49
C PHE A 68 -36.65 21.58 -35.98
N GLN A 69 -36.74 21.07 -37.21
CA GLN A 69 -37.95 20.42 -37.72
C GLN A 69 -38.26 19.12 -36.97
N LEU A 70 -37.27 18.29 -36.70
CA LEU A 70 -37.44 17.06 -35.91
C LEU A 70 -37.89 17.35 -34.48
N GLN A 71 -37.34 18.39 -33.83
CA GLN A 71 -37.83 18.83 -32.52
C GLN A 71 -39.27 19.33 -32.59
N ARG A 72 -39.62 20.19 -33.56
CA ARG A 72 -41.01 20.64 -33.75
C ARG A 72 -41.97 19.47 -33.99
N ASN A 73 -41.57 18.47 -34.76
CA ASN A 73 -42.36 17.28 -35.03
C ASN A 73 -42.47 16.37 -33.79
N SER A 74 -41.42 16.28 -32.96
CA SER A 74 -41.46 15.59 -31.67
C SER A 74 -42.43 16.27 -30.68
N TYR A 75 -42.45 17.61 -30.63
CA TYR A 75 -43.43 18.36 -29.83
C TYR A 75 -44.86 18.20 -30.36
N ARG A 76 -45.06 18.14 -31.69
CA ARG A 76 -46.38 17.84 -32.28
C ARG A 76 -46.87 16.42 -31.95
N ARG A 77 -45.98 15.43 -31.84
CA ARG A 77 -46.32 14.07 -31.38
C ARG A 77 -46.62 13.97 -29.87
N LYS A 78 -46.24 14.98 -29.09
CA LYS A 78 -46.59 15.12 -27.67
C LYS A 78 -47.86 15.95 -27.42
N ALA A 79 -48.50 16.47 -28.47
CA ALA A 79 -49.85 17.03 -28.36
C ALA A 79 -50.84 15.89 -28.07
N SER A 80 -51.70 16.13 -27.09
CA SER A 80 -52.67 15.17 -26.51
C SER A 80 -53.43 14.34 -27.56
N PRO A 81 -53.81 13.08 -27.24
CA PRO A 81 -54.60 12.26 -28.16
C PRO A 81 -55.92 12.97 -28.53
N PRO A 82 -56.46 12.75 -29.75
CA PRO A 82 -57.78 13.25 -30.09
C PRO A 82 -58.81 12.71 -29.08
N LYS A 83 -59.70 13.59 -28.60
CA LYS A 83 -60.80 13.24 -27.68
C LYS A 83 -61.59 12.05 -28.26
N LYS A 84 -61.40 10.85 -27.71
CA LYS A 84 -62.29 9.71 -27.98
C LYS A 84 -63.67 10.07 -27.40
N LYS A 85 -64.73 9.72 -28.14
CA LYS A 85 -66.12 9.80 -27.68
C LYS A 85 -66.24 9.05 -26.36
N ALA A 86 -67.07 9.57 -25.46
CA ALA A 86 -67.26 9.04 -24.11
C ALA A 86 -67.78 7.60 -24.16
N GLU A 87 -66.90 6.62 -23.95
CA GLU A 87 -67.28 5.29 -23.51
C GLU A 87 -67.65 5.35 -22.01
N PRO A 88 -68.63 4.56 -21.55
CA PRO A 88 -69.04 4.56 -20.15
C PRO A 88 -67.84 4.19 -19.26
N PHE A 89 -67.54 5.08 -18.32
CA PHE A 89 -66.43 4.95 -17.38
C PHE A 89 -66.63 3.73 -16.48
N VAL A 90 -65.89 2.66 -16.76
CA VAL A 90 -65.73 1.53 -15.84
C VAL A 90 -64.61 1.90 -14.87
N ARG A 91 -64.94 2.02 -13.57
CA ARG A 91 -63.95 2.26 -12.51
C ARG A 91 -62.88 1.16 -12.57
N PRO A 92 -61.58 1.48 -12.71
CA PRO A 92 -60.54 0.47 -12.63
C PRO A 92 -60.48 -0.09 -11.20
N GLN A 93 -61.09 -1.25 -10.98
CA GLN A 93 -60.96 -2.04 -9.75
C GLN A 93 -59.67 -2.85 -9.79
N LYS A 94 -58.52 -2.17 -9.76
CA LYS A 94 -57.23 -2.65 -9.21
C LYS A 94 -56.13 -1.68 -9.61
N ILE A 95 -55.66 -0.90 -8.63
CA ILE A 95 -54.36 -0.24 -8.74
C ILE A 95 -53.33 -1.37 -8.76
N VAL A 96 -52.54 -1.47 -9.84
CA VAL A 96 -51.45 -2.45 -9.96
C VAL A 96 -50.33 -2.02 -9.03
N LEU A 97 -50.42 -2.46 -7.76
CA LEU A 97 -49.46 -2.13 -6.71
C LEU A 97 -48.09 -2.81 -6.90
N SER A 98 -48.02 -3.90 -7.68
CA SER A 98 -46.78 -4.67 -7.89
C SER A 98 -45.66 -3.80 -8.48
N ASN A 99 -45.95 -3.04 -9.53
CA ASN A 99 -44.97 -2.17 -10.18
C ASN A 99 -44.46 -1.04 -9.27
N ALA A 100 -45.25 -0.61 -8.27
CA ALA A 100 -44.84 0.43 -7.32
C ALA A 100 -43.93 -0.14 -6.21
N VAL A 101 -44.26 -1.33 -5.70
CA VAL A 101 -43.46 -2.03 -4.70
C VAL A 101 -42.13 -2.48 -5.30
N ASP A 102 -42.12 -3.01 -6.52
CA ASP A 102 -40.90 -3.43 -7.21
C ASP A 102 -39.95 -2.26 -7.48
N ARG A 103 -40.51 -1.09 -7.85
CA ARG A 103 -39.72 0.15 -8.00
C ARG A 103 -39.13 0.61 -6.68
N LEU A 104 -39.94 0.64 -5.60
CA LEU A 104 -39.45 0.99 -4.26
C LEU A 104 -38.34 0.03 -3.79
N LYS A 105 -38.47 -1.27 -4.09
CA LYS A 105 -37.44 -2.25 -3.79
C LYS A 105 -36.13 -1.96 -4.55
N MET A 106 -36.22 -1.69 -5.85
CA MET A 106 -35.04 -1.29 -6.64
C MET A 106 -34.41 0.01 -6.13
N ASP A 107 -35.22 1.01 -5.77
CA ASP A 107 -34.73 2.26 -5.22
C ASP A 107 -34.02 2.06 -3.87
N LEU A 108 -34.56 1.19 -2.99
CA LEU A 108 -33.92 0.84 -1.72
C LEU A 108 -32.59 0.08 -1.93
N GLU A 109 -32.56 -0.88 -2.85
CA GLU A 109 -31.33 -1.60 -3.20
C GLU A 109 -30.28 -0.64 -3.76
N LEU A 110 -30.68 0.26 -4.66
CA LEU A 110 -29.79 1.29 -5.21
C LEU A 110 -29.26 2.22 -4.13
N MET A 111 -30.12 2.67 -3.21
CA MET A 111 -29.72 3.51 -2.09
C MET A 111 -28.75 2.77 -1.14
N SER A 112 -28.97 1.48 -0.88
CA SER A 112 -28.04 0.63 -0.14
C SER A 112 -26.70 0.53 -0.85
N VAL A 113 -26.66 0.33 -2.17
CA VAL A 113 -25.39 0.22 -2.91
C VAL A 113 -24.62 1.55 -2.93
N LEU A 114 -25.31 2.67 -3.16
CA LEU A 114 -24.68 3.99 -3.25
C LEU A 114 -24.23 4.52 -1.89
N SER A 115 -25.11 4.43 -0.89
CA SER A 115 -24.83 4.91 0.46
C SER A 115 -24.05 3.89 1.28
N GLY A 116 -24.05 2.61 0.90
CA GLY A 116 -23.58 1.46 1.69
C GLY A 116 -24.16 1.38 3.11
N ILE A 117 -25.33 1.95 3.31
CA ILE A 117 -26.13 1.87 4.53
C ILE A 117 -27.44 1.17 4.17
N GLU A 118 -27.79 0.14 4.92
CA GLU A 118 -29.01 -0.62 4.73
C GLU A 118 -29.82 -0.63 6.02
N VAL A 119 -31.12 -0.37 5.92
CA VAL A 119 -32.04 -0.60 7.05
C VAL A 119 -32.54 -2.03 6.94
N GLN A 120 -32.05 -2.91 7.81
CA GLN A 120 -32.35 -4.34 7.77
C GLN A 120 -33.70 -4.69 8.42
N SER A 121 -34.04 -4.00 9.50
CA SER A 121 -35.31 -4.20 10.22
C SER A 121 -35.79 -2.87 10.77
N TYR A 122 -37.07 -2.61 10.66
CA TYR A 122 -37.72 -1.46 11.26
C TYR A 122 -39.07 -1.90 11.83
N VAL A 123 -39.24 -1.74 13.13
CA VAL A 123 -40.49 -1.98 13.84
C VAL A 123 -40.82 -0.71 14.63
N LEU A 124 -41.95 -0.10 14.28
CA LEU A 124 -42.40 1.15 14.89
C LEU A 124 -42.53 0.98 16.42
N GLN A 125 -41.98 1.93 17.18
CA GLN A 125 -41.94 1.94 18.66
C GLN A 125 -41.17 0.79 19.32
N ASP A 126 -40.44 -0.03 18.56
CA ASP A 126 -39.61 -1.10 19.11
C ASP A 126 -38.13 -0.88 18.74
N HIS A 127 -37.75 -1.14 17.49
CA HIS A 127 -36.36 -1.06 17.07
C HIS A 127 -36.15 -0.72 15.59
N CYS A 128 -34.96 -0.19 15.29
CA CYS A 128 -34.43 -0.03 13.94
C CYS A 128 -33.01 -0.63 13.90
N CYS A 129 -32.77 -1.54 12.96
CA CYS A 129 -31.47 -2.16 12.73
C CYS A 129 -30.87 -1.63 11.44
N ILE A 130 -29.69 -1.02 11.55
CA ILE A 130 -28.96 -0.42 10.44
C ILE A 130 -27.68 -1.23 10.23
N VAL A 131 -27.36 -1.54 8.98
CA VAL A 131 -26.18 -2.28 8.57
C VAL A 131 -25.32 -1.41 7.66
N TYR A 132 -24.06 -1.24 8.03
CA TYR A 132 -23.03 -0.57 7.26
C TYR A 132 -22.23 -1.59 6.49
N HIS A 133 -22.26 -1.49 5.17
CA HIS A 133 -21.45 -2.29 4.26
C HIS A 133 -20.12 -1.59 4.01
N MET A 134 -19.02 -2.26 4.37
CA MET A 134 -17.67 -1.74 4.23
C MET A 134 -16.99 -2.38 3.01
N GLN A 135 -16.32 -1.54 2.21
CA GLN A 135 -15.41 -2.01 1.17
C GLN A 135 -14.05 -2.26 1.83
N HIS A 136 -13.61 -3.52 1.81
CA HIS A 136 -12.36 -3.94 2.41
C HIS A 136 -11.68 -4.97 1.51
N ASP A 137 -10.36 -4.97 1.44
CA ASP A 137 -9.57 -5.85 0.56
C ASP A 137 -9.54 -7.32 1.02
N THR A 138 -10.24 -7.65 2.11
CA THR A 138 -10.38 -9.03 2.59
C THR A 138 -11.29 -9.85 1.69
N GLN A 139 -11.03 -11.16 1.64
CA GLN A 139 -11.89 -12.11 0.93
C GLN A 139 -13.32 -12.19 1.51
N HIS A 140 -13.56 -11.65 2.71
CA HIS A 140 -14.85 -11.63 3.37
C HIS A 140 -15.52 -10.25 3.34
N GLN A 141 -16.85 -10.24 3.21
CA GLN A 141 -17.65 -9.01 3.33
C GLN A 141 -17.67 -8.53 4.77
N VAL A 142 -17.15 -7.32 5.01
CA VAL A 142 -17.15 -6.69 6.32
C VAL A 142 -18.43 -5.86 6.49
N LYS A 143 -19.24 -6.20 7.50
CA LYS A 143 -20.50 -5.52 7.81
C LYS A 143 -20.55 -5.16 9.29
N HIS A 144 -21.02 -3.97 9.61
CA HIS A 144 -21.27 -3.52 10.98
C HIS A 144 -22.74 -3.19 11.18
N GLY A 145 -23.32 -3.67 12.26
CA GLY A 145 -24.71 -3.46 12.63
C GLY A 145 -24.85 -2.50 13.79
N LEU A 146 -25.91 -1.70 13.75
CA LEU A 146 -26.33 -0.80 14.81
C LEU A 146 -27.82 -1.04 15.08
N ARG A 147 -28.16 -1.42 16.32
CA ARG A 147 -29.54 -1.56 16.76
C ARG A 147 -29.92 -0.38 17.63
N ILE A 148 -30.90 0.38 17.17
CA ILE A 148 -31.45 1.55 17.83
C ILE A 148 -32.82 1.19 18.39
N GLU A 149 -33.05 1.41 19.68
CA GLU A 149 -34.37 1.26 20.29
C GLU A 149 -35.16 2.57 20.15
N LEU A 150 -36.46 2.45 19.88
CA LEU A 150 -37.36 3.57 19.56
C LEU A 150 -38.35 3.89 20.71
N LYS A 151 -38.08 3.39 21.92
CA LYS A 151 -39.03 3.48 23.05
C LYS A 151 -39.10 4.91 23.60
N ASN A 152 -40.31 5.37 23.91
CA ASN A 152 -40.59 6.64 24.61
C ASN A 152 -40.08 7.92 23.90
N GLY A 153 -39.83 7.87 22.58
CA GLY A 153 -39.40 9.04 21.81
C GLY A 153 -37.92 9.39 21.96
N VAL A 154 -37.14 8.58 22.67
CA VAL A 154 -35.68 8.69 22.75
C VAL A 154 -35.07 7.59 21.90
N ASN A 155 -34.23 7.96 20.93
CA ASN A 155 -33.59 7.02 20.01
C ASN A 155 -32.18 6.69 20.53
N GLU A 156 -32.04 5.58 21.26
CA GLU A 156 -30.77 5.16 21.86
C GLU A 156 -30.19 3.90 21.21
N VAL A 157 -28.86 3.81 21.19
CA VAL A 157 -28.15 2.63 20.69
C VAL A 157 -28.16 1.54 21.75
N SER A 158 -28.86 0.44 21.49
CA SER A 158 -28.90 -0.71 22.41
C SER A 158 -27.74 -1.68 22.18
N LYS A 159 -27.42 -1.96 20.91
CA LYS A 159 -26.37 -2.90 20.52
C LYS A 159 -25.63 -2.39 19.28
N SER A 160 -24.34 -2.59 19.25
CA SER A 160 -23.50 -2.26 18.10
C SER A 160 -22.49 -3.40 17.86
N SER A 161 -22.14 -3.64 16.59
CA SER A 161 -21.03 -4.52 16.22
C SER A 161 -19.87 -3.72 15.61
N LEU A 162 -19.69 -2.48 16.08
CA LEU A 162 -18.64 -1.58 15.60
C LEU A 162 -17.24 -2.09 16.00
N PRO A 163 -16.18 -1.73 15.25
CA PRO A 163 -14.82 -2.16 15.55
C PRO A 163 -14.36 -1.75 16.96
N LEU A 164 -13.46 -2.55 17.54
CA LEU A 164 -12.82 -2.25 18.82
C LEU A 164 -12.13 -0.88 18.78
N GLY A 165 -12.36 -0.05 19.80
CA GLY A 165 -11.80 1.31 19.88
C GLY A 165 -12.48 2.34 18.98
N PHE A 166 -13.58 2.00 18.30
CA PHE A 166 -14.38 2.97 17.54
C PHE A 166 -15.15 3.89 18.51
N ASN A 167 -14.83 5.18 18.48
CA ASN A 167 -15.46 6.17 19.36
C ASN A 167 -16.77 6.68 18.75
N LEU A 168 -17.88 5.97 19.03
CA LEU A 168 -19.23 6.36 18.60
C LEU A 168 -19.71 7.63 19.31
N GLU A 169 -19.38 7.79 20.59
CA GLU A 169 -19.79 8.96 21.40
C GLU A 169 -19.29 10.27 20.78
N ALA A 170 -18.05 10.30 20.31
CA ALA A 170 -17.48 11.46 19.64
C ALA A 170 -18.16 11.80 18.31
N VAL A 171 -18.77 10.83 17.61
CA VAL A 171 -19.64 11.12 16.45
C VAL A 171 -20.96 11.70 16.91
N MET A 172 -21.54 11.14 17.98
CA MET A 172 -22.85 11.53 18.49
C MET A 172 -22.86 12.92 19.14
N GLN A 173 -21.72 13.43 19.63
CA GLN A 173 -21.63 14.79 20.19
C GLN A 173 -22.08 15.89 19.22
N ASP A 174 -21.96 15.65 17.91
CA ASP A 174 -22.35 16.61 16.87
C ASP A 174 -23.86 16.54 16.51
N PHE A 175 -24.62 15.57 17.07
CA PHE A 175 -26.00 15.29 16.65
C PHE A 175 -26.95 15.01 17.82
N ASP A 176 -28.11 15.67 17.79
CA ASP A 176 -29.17 15.46 18.81
C ASP A 176 -29.93 14.13 18.62
N ASN A 177 -29.95 13.58 17.40
CA ASN A 177 -30.72 12.38 17.07
C ASN A 177 -29.97 11.49 16.08
N ILE A 178 -29.81 10.22 16.44
CA ILE A 178 -29.10 9.22 15.64
C ILE A 178 -29.82 8.81 14.35
N MET A 179 -31.15 8.99 14.29
CA MET A 179 -31.94 8.66 13.11
C MET A 179 -31.80 9.68 11.97
N LEU A 180 -31.09 10.79 12.20
CA LEU A 180 -30.82 11.77 11.15
C LEU A 180 -29.95 11.14 10.05
N PRO A 181 -30.32 11.28 8.76
CA PRO A 181 -29.52 10.78 7.64
C PRO A 181 -28.07 11.26 7.68
N GLU A 182 -27.85 12.49 8.15
CA GLU A 182 -26.52 13.09 8.32
C GLU A 182 -25.69 12.36 9.38
N CYS A 183 -26.32 11.97 10.50
CA CYS A 183 -25.66 11.23 11.58
C CYS A 183 -25.27 9.81 11.11
N LEU A 184 -26.19 9.09 10.47
CA LEU A 184 -25.90 7.77 9.91
C LEU A 184 -24.79 7.83 8.85
N GLY A 185 -24.81 8.89 8.02
CA GLY A 185 -23.73 9.19 7.09
C GLY A 185 -22.40 9.52 7.77
N ALA A 186 -22.43 10.24 8.91
CA ALA A 186 -21.25 10.56 9.69
C ALA A 186 -20.63 9.31 10.34
N ILE A 187 -21.44 8.42 10.90
CA ILE A 187 -20.99 7.12 11.43
C ILE A 187 -20.29 6.31 10.34
N ARG A 188 -20.88 6.22 9.13
CA ARG A 188 -20.23 5.57 7.99
C ARG A 188 -18.90 6.23 7.63
N LYS A 189 -18.85 7.56 7.54
CA LYS A 189 -17.60 8.28 7.23
C LYS A 189 -16.52 8.00 8.27
N ALA A 190 -16.88 7.97 9.55
CA ALA A 190 -15.98 7.61 10.64
C ALA A 190 -15.47 6.17 10.51
N LEU A 191 -16.35 5.21 10.18
CA LEU A 191 -15.97 3.82 9.94
C LEU A 191 -14.99 3.69 8.76
N VAL A 192 -15.25 4.39 7.65
CA VAL A 192 -14.35 4.41 6.50
C VAL A 192 -12.99 5.01 6.90
N ALA A 193 -12.97 6.07 7.69
CA ALA A 193 -11.72 6.66 8.17
C ALA A 193 -10.95 5.69 9.08
N TYR A 194 -11.64 4.95 9.95
CA TYR A 194 -11.05 3.93 10.82
C TYR A 194 -10.31 2.85 10.02
N TYR A 195 -10.97 2.23 9.03
CA TYR A 195 -10.34 1.18 8.22
C TYR A 195 -9.17 1.72 7.38
N ASN A 196 -9.30 2.92 6.80
CA ASN A 196 -8.19 3.55 6.08
C ASN A 196 -6.97 3.81 6.98
N ARG A 197 -7.15 4.11 8.28
CA ARG A 197 -6.04 4.22 9.23
C ARG A 197 -5.40 2.86 9.49
N LEU A 198 -6.23 1.83 9.69
CA LEU A 198 -5.78 0.46 9.90
C LEU A 198 -4.97 -0.08 8.71
N ASP A 199 -5.36 0.25 7.48
CA ASP A 199 -4.64 -0.13 6.27
C ASP A 199 -3.31 0.60 6.16
N GLN A 200 -3.29 1.91 6.41
CA GLN A 200 -2.06 2.70 6.42
C GLN A 200 -1.06 2.19 7.46
N PHE A 201 -1.58 1.78 8.61
CA PHE A 201 -0.82 1.18 9.68
C PHE A 201 -0.25 -0.18 9.31
N THR A 202 -1.08 -1.07 8.74
CA THR A 202 -0.66 -2.39 8.27
C THR A 202 0.41 -2.27 7.18
N ALA A 203 0.25 -1.30 6.27
CA ALA A 203 1.24 -0.98 5.24
C ALA A 203 2.57 -0.52 5.84
N LEU A 204 2.55 0.34 6.86
CA LEU A 204 3.76 0.76 7.57
C LEU A 204 4.43 -0.41 8.29
N LYS A 205 3.67 -1.24 9.00
CA LYS A 205 4.19 -2.44 9.67
C LYS A 205 4.85 -3.41 8.69
N LYS A 206 4.23 -3.63 7.53
CA LYS A 206 4.80 -4.44 6.45
C LYS A 206 6.08 -3.83 5.87
N MET A 207 6.13 -2.51 5.73
CA MET A 207 7.31 -1.79 5.21
C MET A 207 8.51 -1.94 6.14
N LEU A 208 8.30 -1.82 7.46
CA LEU A 208 9.39 -1.93 8.43
C LEU A 208 9.84 -3.38 8.69
N ASN A 209 9.07 -4.39 8.26
CA ASN A 209 9.36 -5.80 8.51
C ASN A 209 9.51 -6.14 10.00
N ILE A 210 8.82 -5.39 10.87
CA ILE A 210 8.89 -5.49 12.33
C ILE A 210 7.67 -6.25 12.88
N GLU A 211 7.92 -7.21 13.76
CA GLU A 211 6.90 -7.96 14.48
C GLU A 211 6.12 -7.06 15.46
N GLY A 212 4.78 -7.15 15.39
CA GLY A 212 3.88 -6.96 16.53
C GLY A 212 3.83 -5.61 17.25
N GLU A 213 4.81 -5.38 18.13
CA GLU A 213 4.67 -4.57 19.36
C GLU A 213 5.15 -3.14 19.24
N LEU A 214 5.78 -2.80 18.11
CA LEU A 214 6.20 -1.44 17.78
C LEU A 214 5.02 -0.45 17.81
N PHE A 215 3.82 -0.99 17.66
CA PHE A 215 2.62 -0.23 17.46
C PHE A 215 1.51 -0.61 18.44
N LYS A 216 0.97 0.37 19.15
CA LYS A 216 -0.21 0.19 20.02
C LYS A 216 -1.34 1.10 19.54
N ILE A 217 -2.42 0.49 19.07
CA ILE A 217 -3.71 1.18 18.88
C ILE A 217 -4.35 1.19 20.26
N LEU A 218 -4.48 2.37 20.87
CA LEU A 218 -5.11 2.49 22.18
C LEU A 218 -6.63 2.51 21.97
N ASP A 219 -7.08 3.50 21.22
CA ASP A 219 -8.43 3.65 20.70
C ASP A 219 -8.26 4.03 19.22
N GLY A 220 -9.21 3.82 18.33
CA GLY A 220 -9.06 4.06 16.88
C GLY A 220 -8.64 5.50 16.46
N SER A 221 -8.53 6.41 17.43
CA SER A 221 -8.10 7.81 17.31
C SER A 221 -6.67 8.07 17.80
N HIS A 222 -6.05 7.18 18.57
CA HIS A 222 -4.72 7.35 19.16
C HIS A 222 -3.82 6.20 18.76
N MET A 223 -2.72 6.53 18.08
CA MET A 223 -1.78 5.54 17.62
C MET A 223 -0.38 5.86 18.12
N LYS A 224 0.24 4.88 18.76
CA LYS A 224 1.61 4.96 19.23
C LYS A 224 2.52 4.16 18.29
N ILE A 225 3.61 4.78 17.87
CA ILE A 225 4.71 4.17 17.12
C ILE A 225 5.98 4.34 17.93
N SER A 226 6.61 3.25 18.34
CA SER A 226 7.94 3.26 18.95
C SER A 226 8.97 2.95 17.87
N PHE A 227 10.18 3.49 17.85
CA PHE A 227 11.24 3.07 16.93
C PHE A 227 12.57 3.66 17.38
N VAL A 228 13.68 3.10 16.89
CA VAL A 228 15.03 3.60 17.19
C VAL A 228 15.46 4.57 16.10
N ALA A 229 15.95 5.74 16.49
CA ALA A 229 16.51 6.71 15.57
C ALA A 229 17.93 7.11 15.95
N GLN A 230 18.75 7.44 14.95
CA GLN A 230 20.11 7.93 15.14
C GLN A 230 20.33 9.19 14.31
N ASN A 231 21.15 10.11 14.81
CA ASN A 231 21.55 11.29 14.05
C ASN A 231 22.58 10.90 13.00
N ASP A 232 22.21 10.99 11.72
CA ASP A 232 23.05 10.65 10.58
C ASP A 232 24.15 11.69 10.30
N MET A 233 24.06 12.88 10.91
CA MET A 233 25.07 13.93 10.75
C MET A 233 26.31 13.72 11.62
N TYR A 234 26.21 12.87 12.65
CA TYR A 234 27.28 12.60 13.60
C TYR A 234 27.43 11.08 13.75
N GLU A 235 28.46 10.50 13.13
CA GLU A 235 28.71 9.05 13.15
C GLU A 235 28.87 8.46 14.56
N GLU A 236 29.28 9.30 15.53
CA GLU A 236 29.42 8.92 16.95
C GLU A 236 28.13 9.13 17.78
N ALA A 237 27.04 9.65 17.19
CA ALA A 237 25.80 9.86 17.93
C ALA A 237 25.18 8.53 18.34
N GLU A 238 24.89 8.39 19.63
CA GLU A 238 24.21 7.18 20.13
C GLU A 238 22.76 7.12 19.60
N PRO A 239 22.31 5.94 19.16
CA PRO A 239 20.91 5.73 18.79
C PRO A 239 20.02 5.82 20.05
N PHE A 240 18.83 6.39 19.89
CA PHE A 240 17.88 6.56 20.99
C PHE A 240 16.45 6.16 20.58
N ASP A 241 15.64 5.91 21.60
CA ASP A 241 14.26 5.45 21.44
C ASP A 241 13.32 6.62 21.21
N VAL A 242 12.60 6.55 20.09
CA VAL A 242 11.59 7.53 19.71
C VAL A 242 10.22 6.92 19.91
N MET A 243 9.41 7.58 20.74
CA MET A 243 8.01 7.26 20.92
C MET A 243 7.14 8.36 20.31
N LEU A 244 6.64 8.10 19.10
CA LEU A 244 5.77 8.97 18.34
C LEU A 244 4.30 8.67 18.66
N MET A 245 3.59 9.67 19.17
CA MET A 245 2.16 9.65 19.44
C MET A 245 1.44 10.41 18.33
N LEU A 246 0.44 9.78 17.72
CA LEU A 246 -0.34 10.31 16.61
C LEU A 246 -1.80 10.42 17.00
N ASP A 247 -2.33 11.64 16.93
CA ASP A 247 -3.70 11.96 17.33
C ASP A 247 -4.55 12.24 16.09
N TYR A 248 -5.59 11.42 15.93
CA TYR A 248 -6.54 11.48 14.84
C TYR A 248 -7.88 11.99 15.35
N ARG A 249 -8.53 12.88 14.59
CA ARG A 249 -9.97 13.12 14.77
C ARG A 249 -10.75 11.98 14.17
N VAL A 250 -11.98 11.77 14.64
CA VAL A 250 -12.85 10.66 14.23
C VAL A 250 -13.01 10.52 12.71
N TYR A 251 -13.08 11.61 11.96
CA TYR A 251 -13.27 11.59 10.50
C TYR A 251 -11.97 11.65 9.69
N ASP A 252 -10.82 11.93 10.31
CA ASP A 252 -9.58 12.23 9.58
C ASP A 252 -8.77 10.96 9.30
N ILE A 253 -8.35 10.71 8.06
CA ILE A 253 -7.44 9.59 7.73
C ILE A 253 -5.96 9.88 8.03
N ARG A 254 -5.65 11.11 8.45
CA ARG A 254 -4.30 11.62 8.74
C ARG A 254 -4.27 12.22 10.14
N PRO A 255 -3.12 12.17 10.83
CA PRO A 255 -3.01 12.72 12.16
C PRO A 255 -3.17 14.25 12.09
N ARG A 256 -3.97 14.80 13.01
CA ARG A 256 -4.13 16.25 13.17
C ARG A 256 -2.93 16.81 13.94
N GLN A 257 -2.58 16.10 14.99
CA GLN A 257 -1.48 16.42 15.90
C GLN A 257 -0.60 15.19 16.05
N PHE A 258 0.67 15.46 16.35
CA PHE A 258 1.64 14.44 16.69
C PHE A 258 2.56 15.00 17.77
N SER A 259 2.97 14.14 18.69
CA SER A 259 3.86 14.50 19.78
C SER A 259 4.87 13.38 20.01
N PHE A 260 5.97 13.72 20.66
CA PHE A 260 6.99 12.75 21.07
C PHE A 260 7.03 12.69 22.59
N ARG A 261 7.35 11.52 23.13
CA ARG A 261 7.63 11.42 24.57
C ARG A 261 9.00 12.02 24.85
N GLU A 262 9.01 13.20 25.48
CA GLU A 262 10.22 14.01 25.67
C GLU A 262 11.19 13.44 26.73
N ILE A 263 10.75 12.49 27.56
CA ILE A 263 11.56 11.91 28.65
C ILE A 263 12.79 11.18 28.12
N ASP A 264 12.70 10.60 26.92
CA ASP A 264 13.71 9.71 26.36
C ASP A 264 14.51 10.37 25.20
N LEU A 265 14.32 11.68 24.98
CA LEU A 265 14.90 12.40 23.83
C LEU A 265 16.10 13.26 24.24
N PRO A 266 17.15 13.33 23.39
CA PRO A 266 18.24 14.28 23.57
C PRO A 266 17.76 15.74 23.56
N GLU A 267 18.47 16.62 24.28
CA GLU A 267 18.11 18.04 24.40
C GLU A 267 18.03 18.71 23.01
N GLY A 268 16.90 19.34 22.71
CA GLY A 268 16.62 19.96 21.40
C GLY A 268 16.18 19.01 20.28
N ALA A 269 16.28 17.68 20.45
CA ALA A 269 15.87 16.71 19.43
C ALA A 269 14.36 16.75 19.14
N ALA A 270 13.54 17.03 20.15
CA ALA A 270 12.09 17.08 20.02
C ALA A 270 11.60 18.12 18.98
N GLU A 271 12.24 19.30 18.93
CA GLU A 271 11.85 20.36 17.99
C GLU A 271 12.25 20.02 16.55
N VAL A 272 13.45 19.45 16.38
CA VAL A 272 13.94 18.98 15.08
C VAL A 272 13.06 17.84 14.54
N LEU A 273 12.72 16.86 15.38
CA LEU A 273 11.81 15.76 15.04
C LEU A 273 10.41 16.29 14.68
N ARG A 274 9.93 17.33 15.37
CA ARG A 274 8.66 17.98 15.04
C ARG A 274 8.66 18.60 13.64
N GLN A 275 9.74 19.29 13.28
CA GLN A 275 9.90 19.88 11.96
C GLN A 275 10.03 18.82 10.87
N GLN A 276 10.83 17.78 11.12
CA GLN A 276 11.02 16.65 10.21
C GLN A 276 9.70 15.93 9.91
N CYS A 277 8.80 15.82 10.89
CA CYS A 277 7.49 15.15 10.73
C CYS A 277 6.41 15.98 10.02
N ALA A 278 6.72 17.15 9.45
CA ALA A 278 5.78 17.93 8.65
C ALA A 278 5.04 17.14 7.54
N PRO A 279 5.64 16.15 6.86
CA PRO A 279 4.96 15.34 5.83
C PRO A 279 3.76 14.53 6.33
N PHE A 280 3.66 14.22 7.64
CA PHE A 280 2.57 13.43 8.22
C PHE A 280 1.19 14.09 8.04
N LYS A 281 1.15 15.43 7.91
CA LYS A 281 -0.09 16.18 7.66
C LYS A 281 -0.53 16.13 6.19
N ARG A 282 0.38 15.82 5.26
CA ARG A 282 0.17 15.94 3.81
C ARG A 282 0.05 14.58 3.12
N LYS A 283 0.84 13.60 3.55
CA LYS A 283 0.95 12.28 2.91
C LYS A 283 0.36 11.16 3.79
N PRO A 284 0.00 10.00 3.20
CA PRO A 284 -0.36 8.82 3.97
C PRO A 284 0.78 8.39 4.91
N LEU A 285 0.44 7.80 6.04
CA LEU A 285 1.37 7.47 7.12
C LEU A 285 2.64 6.75 6.64
N HIS A 286 2.49 5.64 5.93
CA HIS A 286 3.64 4.83 5.48
C HIS A 286 4.58 5.62 4.54
N LYS A 287 4.02 6.48 3.66
CA LYS A 287 4.83 7.32 2.75
C LYS A 287 5.52 8.45 3.49
N ALA A 288 4.80 9.09 4.42
CA ALA A 288 5.35 10.14 5.26
C ALA A 288 6.49 9.59 6.14
N PHE A 289 6.28 8.43 6.76
CA PHE A 289 7.30 7.77 7.58
C PHE A 289 8.55 7.43 6.77
N LYS A 290 8.38 6.86 5.57
CA LYS A 290 9.50 6.55 4.68
C LYS A 290 10.29 7.80 4.31
N GLU A 291 9.61 8.84 3.86
CA GLU A 291 10.27 10.09 3.47
C GLU A 291 11.00 10.77 4.64
N THR A 292 10.43 10.67 5.84
CA THR A 292 10.96 11.35 7.02
C THR A 292 12.15 10.61 7.63
N PHE A 293 12.06 9.30 7.84
CA PHE A 293 13.06 8.56 8.60
C PHE A 293 13.94 7.62 7.75
N ILE A 294 13.62 7.40 6.47
CA ILE A 294 14.39 6.50 5.59
C ILE A 294 15.03 7.29 4.44
N ASP A 295 14.24 8.02 3.66
CA ASP A 295 14.72 8.69 2.45
C ASP A 295 15.41 10.06 2.74
N GLY A 296 15.45 10.51 4.00
CA GLY A 296 16.43 11.50 4.48
C GLY A 296 16.04 12.99 4.47
N VAL A 297 14.82 13.37 4.88
CA VAL A 297 14.45 14.80 4.99
C VAL A 297 15.01 15.50 6.24
N GLY A 298 15.54 14.76 7.23
CA GLY A 298 16.11 15.36 8.43
C GLY A 298 17.27 14.56 9.02
N PRO A 299 17.89 15.09 10.11
CA PRO A 299 19.11 14.53 10.67
C PRO A 299 18.87 13.18 11.35
N TYR A 300 17.65 12.89 11.81
CA TYR A 300 17.34 11.63 12.50
C TYR A 300 16.84 10.59 11.50
N LYS A 301 17.56 9.49 11.35
CA LYS A 301 17.16 8.35 10.52
C LYS A 301 16.75 7.16 11.39
N LEU A 302 15.82 6.36 10.87
CA LEU A 302 15.45 5.08 11.45
C LEU A 302 16.67 4.16 11.42
N VAL A 303 17.01 3.57 12.56
CA VAL A 303 18.01 2.50 12.60
C VAL A 303 17.29 1.19 12.33
N GLU A 304 17.62 0.51 11.23
CA GLU A 304 16.99 -0.78 10.95
C GLU A 304 17.51 -1.83 11.95
N GLN A 305 16.60 -2.58 12.59
CA GLN A 305 16.98 -3.71 13.46
C GLN A 305 17.91 -4.71 12.76
N ARG A 306 17.79 -4.81 11.43
CA ARG A 306 18.65 -5.65 10.57
C ARG A 306 20.10 -5.14 10.58
N GLU A 307 20.33 -3.84 10.54
CA GLU A 307 21.66 -3.21 10.58
C GLU A 307 22.30 -3.33 11.96
N ILE A 308 21.50 -3.16 13.03
CA ILE A 308 21.97 -3.38 14.41
C ILE A 308 22.44 -4.83 14.59
N LEU A 309 21.65 -5.80 14.10
CA LEU A 309 22.04 -7.21 14.19
C LEU A 309 23.34 -7.49 13.42
N VAL A 310 23.46 -6.95 12.21
CA VAL A 310 24.64 -7.20 11.35
C VAL A 310 25.90 -6.55 11.91
N SER A 311 25.81 -5.32 12.41
CA SER A 311 26.95 -4.63 13.04
C SER A 311 27.41 -5.34 14.33
N LEU A 312 26.48 -5.82 15.16
CA LEU A 312 26.84 -6.61 16.34
C LEU A 312 27.47 -7.95 15.95
N VAL A 313 26.92 -8.65 14.96
CA VAL A 313 27.52 -9.90 14.48
C VAL A 313 28.91 -9.66 13.88
N GLN A 314 29.12 -8.53 13.19
CA GLN A 314 30.43 -8.14 12.67
C GLN A 314 31.48 -7.96 13.78
N LYS A 315 31.10 -7.33 14.88
CA LYS A 315 31.95 -7.17 16.08
C LYS A 315 32.41 -8.53 16.64
N TYR A 316 31.56 -9.55 16.60
CA TYR A 316 31.85 -10.89 17.12
C TYR A 316 32.17 -11.94 16.03
N HIS A 317 32.38 -11.54 14.78
CA HIS A 317 32.43 -12.47 13.63
C HIS A 317 33.53 -13.53 13.77
N ALA A 318 34.69 -13.15 14.35
CA ALA A 318 35.84 -14.03 14.52
C ALA A 318 35.52 -15.28 15.38
N VAL A 319 34.63 -15.14 16.36
CA VAL A 319 34.17 -16.24 17.22
C VAL A 319 33.04 -17.02 16.54
N LEU A 320 32.10 -16.30 15.91
CA LEU A 320 30.89 -16.88 15.33
C LEU A 320 31.15 -17.70 14.07
N GLU A 321 31.95 -17.18 13.15
CA GLU A 321 32.28 -17.82 11.87
C GLU A 321 33.54 -18.71 11.95
N ASN A 322 34.06 -18.97 13.16
CA ASN A 322 35.10 -19.97 13.37
C ASN A 322 34.57 -21.37 13.00
N LYS A 323 35.30 -22.09 12.14
CA LYS A 323 34.96 -23.45 11.65
C LYS A 323 35.28 -24.57 12.64
N GLN A 324 35.97 -24.27 13.75
CA GLN A 324 36.29 -25.24 14.79
C GLN A 324 35.04 -25.67 15.57
N SER A 325 34.94 -26.97 15.86
CA SER A 325 33.76 -27.62 16.43
C SER A 325 34.05 -28.26 17.79
N ASP A 326 34.80 -27.55 18.64
CA ASP A 326 35.21 -28.04 19.97
C ASP A 326 34.21 -27.60 21.05
N ALA A 327 34.09 -28.38 22.12
CA ALA A 327 33.17 -28.04 23.23
C ALA A 327 33.46 -26.64 23.83
N SER A 328 34.72 -26.19 23.81
CA SER A 328 35.13 -24.84 24.20
C SER A 328 34.66 -23.78 23.20
N THR A 329 34.74 -24.04 21.89
CA THR A 329 34.29 -23.09 20.86
C THR A 329 32.78 -22.95 20.85
N TRP A 330 32.03 -24.02 21.13
CA TRP A 330 30.57 -23.95 21.35
C TRP A 330 30.19 -23.03 22.50
N LYS A 331 30.87 -23.14 23.65
CA LYS A 331 30.64 -22.25 24.80
C LYS A 331 30.97 -20.80 24.48
N MET A 332 32.06 -20.54 23.75
CA MET A 332 32.44 -19.19 23.32
C MET A 332 31.43 -18.58 22.35
N LYS A 333 30.89 -19.38 21.42
CA LYS A 333 29.82 -18.94 20.52
C LYS A 333 28.54 -18.62 21.28
N GLU A 334 28.15 -19.44 22.26
CA GLU A 334 26.96 -19.17 23.06
C GLU A 334 27.12 -17.87 23.87
N ALA A 335 28.26 -17.68 24.53
CA ALA A 335 28.58 -16.45 25.25
C ALA A 335 28.59 -15.22 24.33
N ALA A 336 29.13 -15.34 23.12
CA ALA A 336 29.09 -14.26 22.13
C ALA A 336 27.65 -13.91 21.73
N TRP A 337 26.77 -14.90 21.57
CA TRP A 337 25.36 -14.67 21.29
C TRP A 337 24.59 -14.07 22.46
N GLU A 338 24.92 -14.42 23.70
CA GLU A 338 24.37 -13.77 24.90
C GLU A 338 24.80 -12.29 24.98
N SER A 339 26.07 -11.99 24.69
CA SER A 339 26.54 -10.61 24.60
C SER A 339 25.85 -9.83 23.49
N ILE A 340 25.68 -10.44 22.30
CA ILE A 340 24.91 -9.85 21.20
C ILE A 340 23.45 -9.63 21.63
N GLN A 341 22.82 -10.57 22.32
CA GLN A 341 21.45 -10.42 22.82
C GLN A 341 21.33 -9.20 23.74
N ASN A 342 22.25 -9.07 24.70
CA ASN A 342 22.23 -7.98 25.67
C ASN A 342 22.48 -6.63 24.98
N GLU A 343 23.49 -6.54 24.11
CA GLU A 343 23.76 -5.31 23.34
C GLU A 343 22.63 -4.99 22.36
N PHE A 344 22.04 -6.00 21.70
CA PHE A 344 20.94 -5.82 20.76
C PHE A 344 19.69 -5.33 21.47
N ASN A 345 19.34 -5.92 22.61
CA ASN A 345 18.15 -5.53 23.38
C ASN A 345 18.34 -4.16 24.05
N ALA A 346 19.58 -3.81 24.44
CA ALA A 346 19.91 -2.47 24.92
C ALA A 346 19.79 -1.39 23.82
N ARG A 347 20.13 -1.73 22.57
CA ARG A 347 20.07 -0.80 21.43
C ARG A 347 18.74 -0.78 20.68
N SER A 348 17.91 -1.84 20.81
CA SER A 348 16.67 -2.01 20.03
C SER A 348 15.41 -1.57 20.77
N GLY A 349 15.53 -1.18 22.04
CA GLY A 349 14.65 -0.15 22.61
C GLY A 349 13.15 -0.43 22.65
N GLY A 350 12.75 -1.67 22.97
CA GLY A 350 11.33 -1.91 23.23
C GLY A 350 10.84 -3.35 23.15
N ILE A 351 11.63 -4.29 22.64
CA ILE A 351 11.23 -5.70 22.55
C ILE A 351 12.42 -6.61 22.89
N PHE A 352 12.25 -7.43 23.93
CA PHE A 352 13.25 -8.44 24.27
C PHE A 352 13.27 -9.53 23.19
N ARG A 353 14.40 -9.64 22.48
CA ARG A 353 14.65 -10.73 21.54
C ARG A 353 15.55 -11.75 22.21
N SER A 354 15.17 -13.02 22.14
CA SER A 354 16.01 -14.11 22.64
C SER A 354 17.20 -14.39 21.71
N THR A 355 18.27 -14.98 22.25
CA THR A 355 19.41 -15.49 21.48
C THR A 355 18.94 -16.37 20.32
N LYS A 356 17.94 -17.23 20.55
CA LYS A 356 17.35 -18.10 19.53
C LYS A 356 16.74 -17.31 18.38
N THR A 357 15.96 -16.27 18.67
CA THR A 357 15.31 -15.42 17.66
C THR A 357 16.35 -14.68 16.81
N LEU A 358 17.39 -14.13 17.44
CA LEU A 358 18.47 -13.40 16.76
C LEU A 358 19.31 -14.32 15.86
N LYS A 359 19.66 -15.51 16.37
CA LYS A 359 20.36 -16.57 15.61
C LYS A 359 19.58 -16.97 14.37
N VAL A 360 18.28 -17.28 14.51
CA VAL A 360 17.42 -17.69 13.39
C VAL A 360 17.32 -16.57 12.35
N LYS A 361 17.17 -15.31 12.78
CA LYS A 361 17.11 -14.16 11.87
C LYS A 361 18.41 -14.01 11.09
N TYR A 362 19.56 -14.08 11.75
CA TYR A 362 20.87 -14.00 11.10
C TYR A 362 21.10 -15.15 10.12
N GLU A 363 20.80 -16.40 10.50
CA GLU A 363 20.90 -17.56 9.61
C GLU A 363 20.00 -17.43 8.37
N GLY A 364 18.79 -16.88 8.54
CA GLY A 364 17.90 -16.53 7.44
C GLY A 364 18.50 -15.50 6.48
N LEU A 365 19.18 -14.47 7.00
CA LEU A 365 19.92 -13.51 6.20
C LEU A 365 21.08 -14.18 5.46
N LYS A 366 21.88 -15.03 6.13
CA LYS A 366 22.96 -15.80 5.48
C LYS A 366 22.45 -16.65 4.32
N ARG A 367 21.33 -17.36 4.49
CA ARG A 367 20.70 -18.16 3.43
C ARG A 367 20.27 -17.28 2.24
N THR A 368 19.68 -16.13 2.51
CA THR A 368 19.24 -15.18 1.48
C THR A 368 20.43 -14.64 0.68
N VAL A 369 21.50 -14.23 1.37
CA VAL A 369 22.75 -13.74 0.76
C VAL A 369 23.42 -14.82 -0.09
N ARG A 370 23.49 -16.07 0.39
CA ARG A 370 24.03 -17.21 -0.39
C ARG A 370 23.21 -17.46 -1.65
N LYS A 371 21.87 -17.44 -1.54
CA LYS A 371 20.96 -17.63 -2.68
C LYS A 371 21.12 -16.53 -3.74
N LYS A 372 21.13 -15.26 -3.32
CA LYS A 372 21.34 -14.11 -4.22
C LYS A 372 22.74 -14.15 -4.86
N SER A 373 23.79 -14.41 -4.07
CA SER A 373 25.17 -14.50 -4.56
C SER A 373 25.35 -15.65 -5.57
N ALA A 374 24.68 -16.78 -5.37
CA ALA A 374 24.68 -17.88 -6.33
C ALA A 374 23.94 -17.52 -7.63
N ALA A 375 22.79 -16.84 -7.53
CA ALA A 375 22.05 -16.36 -8.69
C ALA A 375 22.86 -15.35 -9.51
N CYS A 376 23.50 -14.37 -8.87
CA CYS A 376 24.38 -13.40 -9.53
C CYS A 376 25.55 -14.08 -10.26
N ARG A 377 26.15 -15.11 -9.64
CA ARG A 377 27.22 -15.90 -10.29
C ARG A 377 26.71 -16.72 -11.47
N SER A 378 25.57 -17.39 -11.33
CA SER A 378 24.98 -18.18 -12.41
C SER A 378 24.68 -17.34 -13.65
N GLU A 379 24.27 -16.09 -13.46
CA GLU A 379 24.06 -15.14 -14.56
C GLU A 379 25.40 -14.67 -15.16
N LEU A 380 26.46 -14.52 -14.35
CA LEU A 380 27.82 -14.16 -14.82
C LEU A 380 28.41 -15.24 -15.76
N TYR A 381 28.24 -16.52 -15.42
CA TYR A 381 28.72 -17.64 -16.23
C TYR A 381 27.83 -17.99 -17.43
N ARG A 382 26.75 -17.21 -17.67
CA ARG A 382 25.86 -17.41 -18.81
C ARG A 382 26.51 -16.79 -20.06
N THR A 383 27.16 -17.62 -20.87
CA THR A 383 27.97 -17.24 -22.05
C THR A 383 27.18 -16.69 -23.26
N GLY A 384 26.04 -16.03 -23.04
CA GLY A 384 25.10 -15.61 -24.08
C GLY A 384 24.85 -14.10 -24.17
N GLY A 385 25.65 -13.25 -23.52
CA GLY A 385 25.56 -11.78 -23.65
C GLY A 385 24.22 -11.15 -23.19
N GLY A 386 23.43 -11.85 -22.38
CA GLY A 386 22.15 -11.36 -21.85
C GLY A 386 22.32 -10.38 -20.70
N LYS A 387 21.35 -9.48 -20.51
CA LYS A 387 21.31 -8.58 -19.34
C LYS A 387 21.15 -9.41 -18.07
N ASN A 388 21.96 -9.14 -17.05
CA ASN A 388 21.85 -9.77 -15.72
C ASN A 388 20.48 -9.47 -15.12
N THR A 389 19.71 -10.51 -14.81
CA THR A 389 18.36 -10.38 -14.22
C THR A 389 18.32 -10.66 -12.72
N ALA A 390 19.47 -10.98 -12.09
CA ALA A 390 19.53 -11.24 -10.66
C ALA A 390 19.32 -9.95 -9.86
N PRO A 391 18.53 -9.99 -8.76
CA PRO A 391 18.41 -8.84 -7.86
C PRO A 391 19.77 -8.47 -7.27
N PRO A 392 20.17 -7.18 -7.28
CA PRO A 392 21.40 -6.75 -6.63
C PRO A 392 21.35 -7.01 -5.12
N LEU A 393 22.53 -7.16 -4.52
CA LEU A 393 22.66 -7.22 -3.06
C LEU A 393 22.44 -5.83 -2.48
N ASP A 394 21.76 -5.78 -1.34
CA ASP A 394 21.61 -4.58 -0.51
C ASP A 394 22.89 -4.31 0.30
N ASN A 395 23.15 -3.09 0.76
CA ASN A 395 24.38 -2.73 1.51
C ASN A 395 24.61 -3.67 2.72
N VAL A 396 23.53 -4.00 3.43
CA VAL A 396 23.55 -4.92 4.56
C VAL A 396 23.86 -6.36 4.14
N GLU A 397 23.37 -6.76 2.97
CA GLU A 397 23.63 -8.08 2.40
C GLU A 397 25.08 -8.22 1.91
N GLU A 398 25.69 -7.14 1.43
CA GLU A 398 27.11 -7.07 1.08
C GLU A 398 28.01 -7.20 2.31
N GLN A 399 27.68 -6.51 3.42
CA GLN A 399 28.40 -6.67 4.68
C GLN A 399 28.35 -8.12 5.19
N ILE A 400 27.18 -8.76 5.11
CA ILE A 400 27.03 -10.18 5.45
C ILE A 400 27.85 -11.07 4.50
N LYS A 401 27.84 -10.77 3.20
CA LYS A 401 28.65 -11.50 2.21
C LYS A 401 30.14 -11.43 2.52
N ALA A 402 30.63 -10.27 2.98
CA ALA A 402 32.03 -10.08 3.37
C ALA A 402 32.42 -10.85 4.63
N MET A 403 31.48 -11.05 5.58
CA MET A 403 31.73 -11.79 6.82
C MET A 403 31.68 -13.31 6.65
N ILE A 404 30.81 -13.81 5.77
CA ILE A 404 30.66 -15.26 5.57
C ILE A 404 31.73 -15.75 4.62
N THR A 405 32.46 -16.80 5.01
CA THR A 405 33.22 -17.58 4.02
C THR A 405 32.25 -18.32 3.11
N LEU A 406 32.01 -17.78 1.91
CA LEU A 406 31.31 -18.51 0.86
C LEU A 406 32.18 -19.71 0.48
N SER A 407 31.71 -20.93 0.76
CA SER A 407 32.39 -22.19 0.40
C SER A 407 32.62 -22.38 -1.11
N ALA A 408 32.28 -21.38 -1.92
CA ALA A 408 32.25 -21.44 -3.37
C ALA A 408 32.98 -20.26 -4.04
N ASP A 409 33.78 -19.46 -3.29
CA ASP A 409 34.87 -18.73 -3.93
C ASP A 409 35.90 -19.80 -4.29
N GLY A 410 35.79 -20.31 -5.52
CA GLY A 410 36.76 -21.26 -6.05
C GLY A 410 38.15 -20.66 -5.97
N LEU A 411 39.16 -21.49 -5.73
CA LEU A 411 40.56 -21.11 -5.86
C LEU A 411 40.73 -20.32 -7.16
N GLU A 412 41.31 -19.12 -7.10
CA GLU A 412 41.69 -18.37 -8.30
C GLU A 412 42.55 -19.29 -9.17
N SER A 413 42.08 -19.56 -10.39
CA SER A 413 42.83 -20.37 -11.35
C SER A 413 44.03 -19.55 -11.83
N ILE A 414 45.19 -19.79 -11.22
CA ILE A 414 46.50 -19.23 -11.60
C ILE A 414 47.05 -19.75 -12.94
N PHE A 415 46.33 -20.65 -13.63
CA PHE A 415 46.69 -21.14 -14.95
C PHE A 415 45.69 -20.65 -16.00
N ASP A 416 45.80 -19.37 -16.35
CA ASP A 416 45.37 -18.89 -17.65
C ASP A 416 46.52 -18.11 -18.27
N SER A 417 47.35 -18.81 -19.02
CA SER A 417 48.44 -18.23 -19.79
C SER A 417 48.64 -19.09 -21.03
N ASP A 418 47.86 -18.75 -22.06
CA ASP A 418 48.17 -19.09 -23.44
C ASP A 418 49.54 -18.48 -23.80
N PHE A 419 50.61 -19.24 -23.58
CA PHE A 419 51.92 -19.02 -24.20
C PHE A 419 52.27 -20.22 -25.08
N GLY A 420 52.35 -19.96 -26.38
CA GLY A 420 52.39 -20.98 -27.42
C GLY A 420 53.64 -21.87 -27.46
N GLY A 421 53.47 -23.09 -27.99
CA GLY A 421 54.59 -23.92 -28.42
C GLY A 421 54.32 -25.43 -28.53
N ARG A 422 53.94 -25.86 -29.74
CA ARG A 422 53.96 -27.23 -30.33
C ARG A 422 52.80 -28.20 -30.02
N PRO A 423 52.31 -28.93 -31.04
CA PRO A 423 51.31 -29.98 -30.86
C PRO A 423 52.01 -31.26 -30.37
N VAL A 424 51.67 -31.71 -29.16
CA VAL A 424 51.98 -33.08 -28.72
C VAL A 424 50.70 -33.89 -28.84
N GLU A 425 50.80 -35.01 -29.57
CA GLU A 425 49.70 -35.88 -29.97
C GLU A 425 48.84 -36.37 -28.80
N MET A 426 47.52 -36.32 -29.00
CA MET A 426 46.53 -36.94 -28.11
C MET A 426 46.57 -38.47 -28.21
N PRO A 427 46.65 -39.23 -27.10
CA PRO A 427 46.27 -40.63 -27.10
C PRO A 427 44.73 -40.76 -27.13
N LYS A 428 44.19 -41.44 -28.15
CA LYS A 428 42.76 -41.77 -28.22
C LYS A 428 42.38 -42.86 -27.19
N ARG A 429 41.38 -42.50 -26.36
CA ARG A 429 40.31 -43.30 -25.72
C ARG A 429 40.66 -44.53 -24.86
N ARG A 430 40.07 -44.54 -23.65
CA ARG A 430 39.15 -45.63 -23.23
C ARG A 430 37.82 -45.03 -22.77
N GLN A 431 36.76 -45.28 -23.54
CA GLN A 431 35.38 -45.11 -23.07
C GLN A 431 35.14 -46.11 -21.92
N LYS A 432 35.02 -45.62 -20.68
CA LYS A 432 34.49 -46.44 -19.60
C LYS A 432 32.98 -46.54 -19.77
N ARG A 433 32.54 -47.78 -19.99
CA ARG A 433 31.15 -48.20 -20.15
C ARG A 433 30.28 -47.63 -19.04
N PHE A 434 29.16 -47.03 -19.45
CA PHE A 434 28.04 -46.69 -18.58
C PHE A 434 27.56 -47.97 -17.89
N ARG A 435 27.62 -48.02 -16.56
CA ARG A 435 26.92 -49.00 -15.73
C ARG A 435 25.88 -48.23 -14.94
N PRO A 436 24.57 -48.42 -15.18
CA PRO A 436 23.57 -47.88 -14.28
C PRO A 436 23.60 -48.79 -13.04
N ASN A 437 23.93 -48.25 -11.87
CA ASN A 437 23.59 -48.94 -10.63
C ASN A 437 22.73 -48.06 -9.73
N ARG A 438 21.72 -48.73 -9.22
CA ARG A 438 20.55 -48.26 -8.50
C ARG A 438 20.90 -47.69 -7.13
N ARG A 439 20.11 -46.68 -6.76
CA ARG A 439 19.62 -46.34 -5.40
C ARG A 439 20.68 -46.00 -4.34
N ASP A 440 20.70 -44.72 -3.97
CA ASP A 440 20.43 -44.29 -2.59
C ASP A 440 20.02 -42.81 -2.62
N TYR A 441 18.69 -42.59 -2.69
CA TYR A 441 18.08 -41.33 -2.31
C TYR A 441 17.81 -41.43 -0.82
N ASN A 442 18.71 -40.88 0.01
CA ASN A 442 18.44 -40.55 1.39
C ASN A 442 19.12 -39.22 1.67
N ASN A 443 18.32 -38.16 1.63
CA ASN A 443 18.34 -37.01 2.54
C ASN A 443 17.16 -36.11 2.15
N ASP A 444 15.98 -36.67 2.36
CA ASP A 444 14.74 -35.93 2.58
C ASP A 444 14.46 -36.04 4.09
N ASP A 445 14.82 -35.00 4.84
CA ASP A 445 14.34 -34.81 6.21
C ASP A 445 13.44 -33.57 6.22
N THR A 446 12.33 -33.72 5.51
CA THR A 446 11.08 -33.02 5.81
C THR A 446 10.61 -33.47 7.20
N PHE A 447 11.08 -32.83 8.26
CA PHE A 447 10.45 -32.95 9.58
C PHE A 447 9.22 -32.02 9.62
N LEU A 448 8.04 -32.64 9.53
CA LEU A 448 6.83 -32.15 10.17
C LEU A 448 6.43 -33.10 11.32
N PRO A 449 5.72 -32.59 12.33
CA PRO A 449 5.75 -33.11 13.68
C PRO A 449 4.47 -33.88 14.01
N GLU A 450 4.56 -35.12 14.50
CA GLU A 450 3.47 -35.74 15.23
C GLU A 450 3.99 -36.59 16.41
N GLU A 451 3.39 -36.31 17.57
CA GLU A 451 3.06 -37.26 18.64
C GLU A 451 4.18 -37.73 19.58
N CYS A 452 4.47 -36.90 20.61
CA CYS A 452 4.92 -37.42 21.90
C CYS A 452 3.71 -38.03 22.62
N SER A 453 3.62 -39.36 22.61
CA SER A 453 2.74 -40.13 23.47
C SER A 453 3.23 -40.11 24.92
N ASP A 454 2.30 -39.84 25.82
CA ASP A 454 2.40 -39.92 27.27
C ASP A 454 3.05 -41.22 27.77
N HIS A 455 3.93 -41.11 28.78
CA HIS A 455 4.24 -42.20 29.69
C HIS A 455 3.43 -41.98 30.97
N THR A 456 2.27 -42.62 31.04
CA THR A 456 1.64 -43.00 32.31
C THR A 456 2.21 -44.35 32.73
N ASP A 457 2.90 -44.33 33.86
CA ASP A 457 3.42 -45.48 34.59
C ASP A 457 2.31 -45.97 35.54
N GLU A 458 1.63 -47.07 35.20
CA GLU A 458 0.72 -47.79 36.10
C GLU A 458 0.76 -49.31 35.84
N GLY A 459 1.10 -50.04 36.91
CA GLY A 459 0.71 -51.43 37.22
C GLY A 459 1.65 -52.53 36.70
N ASP A 460 1.96 -53.61 37.42
CA ASP A 460 1.57 -54.08 38.77
C ASP A 460 2.35 -55.40 39.02
N VAL A 461 2.30 -55.88 40.27
CA VAL A 461 2.50 -57.28 40.74
C VAL A 461 3.94 -57.72 41.10
N GLU A 462 4.32 -57.60 42.39
CA GLU A 462 4.23 -58.66 43.43
C GLU A 462 4.42 -58.08 44.84
#